data_AF-A0A1H6RYM0-F1
#
_entry.id   AF-A0A1H6RYM0-F1
#
_cell.length_a   1.000
_cell.length_b   1.000
_cell.length_c   1.000
_cell.angle_alpha   90.00
_cell.angle_beta   90.00
_cell.angle_gamma   90.00
#
_symmetry.space_group_name_H-M   'P 1'
#
loop_
_entity.id
_entity.type
_entity.pdbx_description
1 polymer ?
#
loop_
_entity_poly.entity_id
_entity_poly.type
_entity_poly.pdbx_seq_one_letter_code
_entity_poly.pdbx_strand_id
1 'polypeptide(L)' 'MTMEDWAKRLDAFLEFTERDILKDAGKVSAEMTKAHVESEFEKYRIVQDRLFESDFDRAIKQIEGGSQARDEGE' A
#
# COMPACT_ATOMS: atom_id res chain seq x y z
N MET A 1 9.24 5.59 30.73
CA MET A 1 7.95 5.99 30.15
C MET A 1 7.78 5.24 28.85
N THR A 2 6.73 4.45 28.75
CA THR A 2 6.41 3.65 27.56
C THR A 2 5.25 4.30 26.80
N MET A 3 5.00 3.85 25.57
CA MET A 3 3.80 4.24 24.82
C MET A 3 2.51 3.90 25.56
N GLU A 4 2.54 2.85 26.39
CA GLU A 4 1.41 2.43 27.23
C GLU A 4 1.09 3.46 28.33
N ASP A 5 2.13 4.07 28.92
CA ASP A 5 1.96 5.13 29.93
C ASP A 5 1.32 6.39 29.33
N TRP A 6 1.63 6.70 28.06
CA TRP A 6 1.06 7.82 27.34
C TRP A 6 -0.41 7.60 26.97
N ALA A 7 -0.77 6.39 26.56
CA ALA A 7 -2.17 6.03 26.28
C ALA A 7 -3.05 6.23 27.52
N LYS A 8 -2.63 5.70 28.68
CA LYS A 8 -3.37 5.83 29.94
C LYS A 8 -3.60 7.28 30.37
N ARG A 9 -2.61 8.16 30.15
CA ARG A 9 -2.73 9.59 30.47
C ARG A 9 -3.69 10.31 29.55
N LEU A 10 -3.70 9.96 28.26
CA LEU A 10 -4.61 10.54 27.28
C LEU A 10 -6.06 10.11 27.56
N ASP A 11 -6.28 8.83 27.88
CA ASP A 11 -7.60 8.31 28.24
C ASP A 11 -8.17 9.04 29.47
N ALA A 12 -7.36 9.20 30.52
CA ALA A 12 -7.74 9.95 31.73
C ALA A 12 -8.05 11.43 31.43
N PHE A 13 -7.34 12.05 30.50
CA PHE A 13 -7.60 13.43 30.07
C PHE A 13 -8.93 13.55 29.30
N LEU A 14 -9.23 12.58 28.43
CA LEU A 14 -10.48 12.56 27.67
C LEU A 14 -11.69 12.37 28.61
N GLU A 15 -11.60 11.45 29.58
CA GLU A 15 -12.63 11.27 30.63
C GLU A 15 -12.86 12.56 31.42
N PHE A 16 -11.79 13.25 31.82
CA PHE A 16 -11.86 14.50 32.57
C PHE A 16 -12.58 15.61 31.78
N THR A 17 -12.49 15.59 30.45
CA THR A 17 -13.15 16.57 29.58
C THR A 17 -14.56 16.18 29.14
N GLU A 18 -15.15 15.13 29.74
CA GLU A 18 -16.46 14.56 29.39
C GLU A 18 -16.56 14.16 27.91
N ARG A 19 -15.43 13.83 27.28
CA ARG A 19 -15.38 13.34 25.90
C ARG A 19 -15.44 11.83 25.92
N ASP A 20 -16.30 11.26 25.09
CA ASP A 20 -16.39 9.82 24.93
C ASP A 20 -15.04 9.25 24.47
N ILE A 21 -14.51 8.30 25.25
CA ILE A 21 -13.39 7.47 24.80
C ILE A 21 -13.92 6.51 23.74
N LEU A 22 -13.33 6.54 22.55
CA LEU A 22 -13.66 5.63 21.47
C LEU A 22 -13.09 4.23 21.77
N LYS A 23 -13.90 3.39 22.45
CA LYS A 23 -13.49 2.06 22.94
C LYS A 23 -13.19 1.01 21.86
N ASP A 24 -13.61 1.29 20.63
CA ASP A 24 -13.48 0.37 19.50
C ASP A 24 -12.70 0.96 18.31
N ALA A 25 -11.89 2.01 18.56
CA ALA A 25 -10.98 2.61 17.59
C ALA A 25 -9.91 1.60 17.15
N GLY A 26 -10.24 0.74 16.18
CA GLY A 26 -9.36 -0.33 15.70
C GLY A 26 -9.87 -1.75 15.95
N LYS A 27 -11.13 -1.95 16.35
CA LYS A 27 -11.72 -3.30 16.45
C LYS A 27 -12.12 -3.88 15.08
N VAL A 28 -11.25 -3.72 14.09
CA VAL A 28 -11.30 -4.55 12.89
C VAL A 28 -10.45 -5.77 13.23
N SER A 29 -11.09 -6.93 13.42
CA SER A 29 -10.37 -8.17 13.68
C SER A 29 -9.33 -8.40 12.57
N ALA A 30 -8.15 -8.92 12.91
CA ALA A 30 -7.12 -9.26 11.94
C ALA A 30 -7.68 -10.14 10.80
N GLU A 31 -8.66 -10.98 11.09
CA GLU A 31 -9.38 -11.82 10.11
C GLU A 31 -10.22 -10.99 9.13
N MET A 32 -10.92 -9.96 9.62
CA MET A 32 -11.72 -9.05 8.79
C MET A 32 -10.82 -8.19 7.88
N THR A 33 -9.71 -7.69 8.43
CA THR A 33 -8.72 -6.94 7.65
C THR A 33 -8.06 -7.82 6.61
N LYS A 34 -7.72 -9.07 6.94
CA LYS A 34 -7.12 -10.02 6.00
C LYS A 34 -8.02 -10.30 4.81
N ALA A 35 -9.31 -10.60 5.04
CA ALA A 35 -10.28 -10.81 3.98
C ALA A 35 -10.44 -9.57 3.08
N HIS A 36 -10.46 -8.37 3.69
CA HIS A 36 -10.53 -7.12 2.94
C HIS A 36 -9.27 -6.89 2.09
N VAL A 37 -8.09 -7.07 2.66
CA VAL A 37 -6.79 -6.94 1.96
C VAL A 37 -6.67 -7.93 0.82
N GLU A 38 -7.05 -9.20 1.02
CA GLU A 38 -7.04 -10.21 -0.04
C GLU A 38 -7.98 -9.82 -1.20
N SER A 39 -9.17 -9.29 -0.88
CA SER A 39 -10.14 -8.85 -1.89
C SER A 39 -9.67 -7.63 -2.71
N GLU A 40 -8.98 -6.69 -2.06
CA GLU A 40 -8.43 -5.51 -2.74
C GLU A 40 -7.17 -5.88 -3.54
N PHE A 41 -6.29 -6.72 -2.98
CA PHE A 41 -5.09 -7.19 -3.64
C PHE A 41 -5.40 -7.89 -4.98
N GLU A 42 -6.42 -8.75 -5.03
CA GLU A 42 -6.82 -9.44 -6.26
C GLU A 42 -7.24 -8.45 -7.37
N LYS A 43 -7.94 -7.37 -7.02
CA LYS A 43 -8.34 -6.32 -7.97
C LYS A 43 -7.12 -5.57 -8.52
N TYR A 44 -6.20 -5.16 -7.63
CA TYR A 44 -5.03 -4.38 -8.03
C TYR A 44 -3.99 -5.23 -8.78
N ARG A 45 -3.85 -6.53 -8.46
CA ARG A 45 -2.95 -7.44 -9.17
C ARG A 45 -3.26 -7.52 -10.65
N ILE A 46 -4.53 -7.69 -11.02
CA ILE A 46 -4.95 -7.80 -12.43
C ILE A 46 -4.58 -6.53 -13.22
N VAL A 47 -4.71 -5.36 -12.58
CA VAL A 47 -4.35 -4.08 -13.18
C VAL A 47 -2.83 -3.94 -13.29
N GLN A 48 -2.09 -4.33 -12.25
CA GLN A 48 -0.63 -4.31 -12.26
C GLN A 48 -0.06 -5.23 -13.33
N ASP A 49 -0.55 -6.47 -13.43
CA ASP A 49 -0.08 -7.46 -14.42
C ASP A 49 -0.29 -6.96 -15.86
N ARG A 50 -1.38 -6.22 -16.12
CA ARG A 50 -1.65 -5.65 -17.46
C ARG A 50 -0.73 -4.48 -17.82
N LEU A 51 -0.26 -3.75 -16.83
CA LEU A 51 0.62 -2.58 -17.00
C LEU A 51 2.08 -2.92 -16.69
N PHE A 52 2.36 -4.18 -16.36
CA PHE A 52 3.70 -4.60 -16.00
C PHE A 52 4.55 -4.64 -17.25
N GLU A 53 5.49 -3.70 -17.33
CA GLU A 53 6.61 -3.76 -18.25
C GLU A 53 7.82 -4.23 -17.45
N SER A 54 8.33 -5.42 -17.80
CA SER A 54 9.54 -5.94 -17.14
C SER A 54 10.72 -5.02 -17.46
N ASP A 55 11.64 -4.85 -16.51
CA ASP A 55 12.93 -4.19 -16.78
C ASP A 55 13.68 -4.88 -17.93
N PHE A 56 13.42 -6.17 -18.15
CA PHE A 56 13.90 -6.92 -19.30
C PHE A 56 13.26 -6.45 -20.62
N ASP A 57 11.94 -6.30 -20.65
CA ASP A 57 11.22 -5.79 -21.83
C ASP A 57 11.66 -4.36 -22.16
N ARG A 58 11.88 -3.55 -21.13
CA ARG A 58 12.44 -2.20 -21.28
C ARG A 58 13.87 -2.23 -21.84
N ALA A 59 14.70 -3.16 -21.40
CA ALA A 59 16.06 -3.32 -21.92
C ALA A 59 16.06 -3.80 -23.39
N ILE A 60 15.20 -4.76 -23.75
CA ILE A 60 15.03 -5.23 -25.13
C ILE A 60 14.58 -4.07 -26.04
N LYS A 61 13.56 -3.30 -25.64
CA LYS A 61 13.10 -2.13 -26.40
C LYS A 61 14.18 -1.07 -26.61
N GLN A 62 15.05 -0.84 -25.63
CA GLN A 62 16.18 0.08 -25.78
C GLN A 62 17.23 -0.42 -26.77
N ILE A 63 17.45 -1.74 -26.82
CA ILE A 63 18.36 -2.36 -27.78
C ILE A 63 17.76 -2.33 -29.21
N GLU A 64 16.47 -2.64 -29.36
CA GLU A 64 15.77 -2.61 -30.64
C GLU A 64 15.64 -1.18 -31.20
N GLY A 65 15.30 -0.19 -30.37
CA GLY A 65 15.25 1.21 -30.77
C GLY A 65 16.62 1.79 -31.17
N GLY A 66 17.71 1.24 -30.62
CA GLY A 66 19.08 1.57 -31.03
C GLY A 66 19.51 0.92 -32.36
N SER A 67 18.87 -0.18 -32.76
CA SER A 67 19.10 -0.85 -34.05
C SER A 67 18.31 -0.19 -35.19
N GLN A 68 17.06 0.24 -34.97
CA GLN A 68 16.27 0.91 -36.02
C GLN A 68 16.85 2.26 -36.44
N ALA A 69 17.45 3.01 -35.51
CA ALA A 69 18.12 4.29 -35.82
C ALA A 69 19.42 4.12 -36.65
N ARG A 70 19.92 2.88 -36.82
CA ARG A 70 21.13 2.59 -37.61
C ARG A 70 20.81 2.08 -39.03
N ASP A 71 19.58 1.67 -39.30
CA ASP A 71 19.16 1.09 -40.58
C ASP A 71 18.51 2.13 -41.51
N GLU A 72 17.99 3.25 -40.99
CA GLU A 72 17.46 4.37 -41.80
C GLU A 72 18.56 5.34 -42.30
N GLY A 73 19.84 5.00 -42.10
CA GLY A 73 21.00 5.85 -42.35
C GLY A 73 22.01 5.34 -43.39
N GLU A 74 21.68 4.29 -44.17
CA GLU A 74 22.49 3.81 -45.31
C GLU A 74 21.72 3.88 -46.64
#